data_AF-Q13PQ6-F1
#
_entry.id   AF-Q13PQ6-F1
#
_cell.length_a   1.000
_cell.length_b   1.000
_cell.length_c   1.000
_cell.angle_alpha   90.00
_cell.angle_beta   90.00
_cell.angle_gamma   90.00
#
_symmetry.space_group_name_H-M   'P 1'
#
loop_
_entity.id
_entity.type
_entity.pdbx_description
1 polymer ?
#
loop_
_entity_poly.entity_id
_entity_poly.type
_entity_poly.pdbx_seq_one_letter_code
_entity_poly.pdbx_strand_id
1 'polypeptide(L)'
;MTTIPTPPVDPFQKAREALYNRIWFTRKARIQSEKRLLENDFHAQLMLQLFSAYSIGLSIYLLKFHAVGLSDDAANVTLIVVSVLLFGIAPYVSARNFKGRAEEFKAVYVKLQTLLDDLNRIEWMTSVQEAHAAYGVVEKEYARTLASSENHLEIDDAVSRYGARDISRPLSKRECVSVFLFFSRRWAIWLGGYIVPPVFFFAYPIVFK
;
A
#
# COMPACT_ATOMS: atom_id res chain seq x y z
N MET A 1 35.10 -30.55 17.83
CA MET A 1 34.63 -29.15 17.68
C MET A 1 34.17 -28.68 19.05
N THR A 2 35.06 -28.02 19.79
CA THR A 2 34.75 -27.37 21.06
C THR A 2 33.94 -26.11 20.76
N THR A 3 32.65 -26.11 21.11
CA THR A 3 31.83 -24.90 21.08
C THR A 3 32.38 -23.94 22.12
N ILE A 4 33.06 -22.89 21.67
CA ILE A 4 33.44 -21.76 22.53
C ILE A 4 32.14 -21.24 23.14
N PRO A 5 32.00 -21.18 24.48
CA PRO A 5 30.82 -20.60 25.11
C PRO A 5 30.74 -19.14 24.65
N THR A 6 29.66 -18.77 23.98
CA THR A 6 29.39 -17.37 23.70
C THR A 6 29.32 -16.63 25.03
N PRO A 7 30.08 -15.53 25.22
CA PRO A 7 30.01 -14.76 26.44
C PRO A 7 28.57 -14.24 26.62
N PRO A 8 28.10 -14.09 27.87
CA PRO A 8 26.76 -13.58 28.13
C PRO A 8 26.59 -12.21 27.47
N VAL A 9 25.60 -12.08 26.59
CA VAL A 9 25.27 -10.82 25.91
C VAL A 9 24.85 -9.80 26.98
N ASP A 10 25.53 -8.66 27.00
CA ASP A 10 25.22 -7.52 27.87
C ASP A 10 23.72 -7.15 27.73
N PRO A 11 22.96 -7.00 28.83
CA PRO A 11 21.58 -6.53 28.79
C PRO A 11 21.34 -5.31 27.90
N PHE A 12 22.30 -4.37 27.85
CA PHE A 12 22.21 -3.20 26.97
C PHE A 12 22.25 -3.60 25.49
N GLN A 13 23.18 -4.48 25.12
CA GLN A 13 23.30 -4.98 23.75
C GLN A 13 22.01 -5.67 23.28
N LYS A 14 21.41 -6.49 24.15
CA LYS A 14 20.12 -7.13 23.87
C LYS A 14 18.99 -6.11 23.65
N ALA A 15 18.93 -5.07 24.47
CA ALA A 15 17.93 -4.00 24.33
C ALA A 15 18.13 -3.18 23.04
N ARG A 16 19.39 -2.93 22.67
CA ARG A 16 19.79 -2.28 21.42
C ARG A 16 19.36 -3.09 20.20
N GLU A 17 19.68 -4.38 20.17
CA GLU A 17 19.28 -5.30 19.10
C GLU A 17 17.75 -5.42 18.98
N ALA A 18 17.03 -5.45 20.09
CA ALA A 18 15.57 -5.45 20.09
C ALA A 18 15.00 -4.15 19.47
N LEU A 19 15.56 -2.99 19.81
CA LEU A 19 15.16 -1.71 19.22
C LEU A 19 15.49 -1.65 17.73
N TYR A 20 16.70 -2.07 17.34
CA TYR A 20 17.11 -2.16 15.93
C TYR A 20 16.12 -2.99 15.11
N ASN A 21 15.78 -4.20 15.58
CA ASN A 21 14.81 -5.07 14.93
C ASN A 21 13.44 -4.39 14.79
N ARG A 22 12.93 -3.76 15.87
CA ARG A 22 11.65 -3.04 15.83
C ARG A 22 11.64 -1.95 14.75
N ILE A 23 12.66 -1.09 14.75
CA ILE A 23 12.78 -0.01 13.77
C ILE A 23 12.90 -0.58 12.35
N TRP A 24 13.69 -1.64 12.16
CA TRP A 24 13.89 -2.28 10.85
C TRP A 24 12.59 -2.87 10.29
N PHE A 25 11.83 -3.62 11.10
CA PHE A 25 10.54 -4.17 10.66
C PHE A 25 9.52 -3.08 10.37
N THR A 26 9.40 -2.08 11.25
CA THR A 26 8.51 -0.92 11.01
C THR A 26 8.88 -0.23 9.70
N ARG A 27 10.17 -0.01 9.45
CA ARG A 27 10.66 0.63 8.23
C ARG A 27 10.25 -0.17 6.99
N LYS A 28 10.45 -1.48 6.99
CA LYS A 28 10.07 -2.37 5.87
C LYS A 28 8.56 -2.39 5.64
N ALA A 29 7.74 -2.45 6.69
CA ALA A 29 6.29 -2.38 6.59
C ALA A 29 5.81 -1.04 6.01
N ARG A 30 6.44 0.09 6.39
CA ARG A 30 6.09 1.42 5.87
C ARG A 30 6.50 1.60 4.39
N ILE A 31 7.64 1.05 3.97
CA ILE A 31 8.01 1.00 2.54
C ILE A 31 6.96 0.22 1.74
N GLN A 32 6.47 -0.90 2.28
CA GLN A 32 5.42 -1.67 1.60
C GLN A 32 4.08 -0.93 1.56
N SER A 33 3.78 -0.15 2.60
CA SER A 33 2.58 0.71 2.65
C SER A 33 2.61 1.79 1.56
N GLU A 34 3.75 2.46 1.39
CA GLU A 34 3.98 3.45 0.32
C GLU A 34 3.74 2.81 -1.05
N LYS A 35 4.40 1.69 -1.35
CA LYS A 35 4.25 0.99 -2.64
C LYS A 35 2.79 0.66 -2.94
N ARG A 36 2.07 0.09 -1.96
CA ARG A 36 0.66 -0.24 -2.11
C ARG A 36 -0.19 1.00 -2.40
N LEU A 37 0.07 2.12 -1.72
CA LEU A 37 -0.66 3.37 -1.93
C LEU A 37 -0.39 3.96 -3.32
N LEU A 38 0.87 3.93 -3.79
CA LEU A 38 1.23 4.38 -5.14
C LEU A 38 0.58 3.51 -6.23
N GLU A 39 0.57 2.20 -6.04
CA GLU A 39 -0.16 1.30 -6.94
C GLU A 39 -1.67 1.60 -6.92
N ASN A 40 -2.26 1.81 -5.74
CA ASN A 40 -3.69 2.18 -5.65
C ASN A 40 -3.98 3.50 -6.38
N ASP A 41 -3.10 4.49 -6.25
CA ASP A 41 -3.21 5.78 -6.93
C ASP A 41 -3.20 5.58 -8.45
N PHE A 42 -2.20 4.85 -8.96
CA PHE A 42 -2.07 4.55 -10.39
C PHE A 42 -3.30 3.82 -10.93
N HIS A 43 -3.71 2.72 -10.28
CA HIS A 43 -4.83 1.91 -10.73
C HIS A 43 -6.16 2.68 -10.65
N ALA A 44 -6.37 3.49 -9.61
CA ALA A 44 -7.60 4.28 -9.46
C ALA A 44 -7.69 5.38 -10.53
N GLN A 45 -6.59 6.10 -10.79
CA GLN A 45 -6.55 7.12 -11.85
C GLN A 45 -6.71 6.51 -13.24
N LEU A 46 -6.03 5.39 -13.52
CA LEU A 46 -6.14 4.71 -14.80
C LEU A 46 -7.55 4.17 -15.04
N MET A 47 -8.18 3.58 -14.03
CA MET A 47 -9.59 3.17 -14.12
C MET A 47 -10.50 4.36 -14.40
N LEU A 48 -10.35 5.47 -13.66
CA LEU A 48 -11.18 6.65 -13.88
C LEU A 48 -11.06 7.18 -15.31
N GLN A 49 -9.83 7.20 -15.86
CA GLN A 49 -9.58 7.60 -17.23
C GLN A 49 -10.21 6.63 -18.24
N LEU A 50 -10.08 5.32 -18.01
CA LEU A 50 -10.69 4.30 -18.86
C LEU A 50 -12.21 4.43 -18.88
N PHE A 51 -12.86 4.47 -17.71
CA PHE A 51 -14.31 4.61 -17.63
C PHE A 51 -14.80 5.90 -18.28
N SER A 52 -14.06 7.01 -18.15
CA SER A 52 -14.39 8.26 -18.84
C SER A 52 -14.30 8.12 -20.37
N ALA A 53 -13.24 7.49 -20.88
CA ALA A 53 -13.09 7.24 -22.31
C ALA A 53 -14.20 6.33 -22.86
N TYR A 54 -14.56 5.26 -22.14
CA TYR A 54 -15.67 4.38 -22.51
C TYR A 54 -17.02 5.10 -22.47
N SER A 55 -17.27 5.95 -21.47
CA SER A 55 -18.50 6.74 -21.39
C SER A 55 -18.66 7.68 -22.58
N ILE A 56 -17.58 8.35 -23.00
CA ILE A 56 -17.56 9.22 -24.19
C ILE A 56 -17.79 8.39 -25.46
N GLY A 57 -17.08 7.27 -25.62
CA GLY A 57 -17.24 6.38 -26.76
C GLY A 57 -18.67 5.83 -26.88
N LEU A 58 -19.27 5.43 -25.75
CA LEU A 58 -20.66 4.99 -25.69
C LEU A 58 -21.62 6.11 -26.08
N SER A 59 -21.39 7.34 -25.60
CA SER A 59 -22.21 8.51 -25.95
C SER A 59 -22.20 8.78 -27.45
N ILE A 60 -21.02 8.72 -28.09
CA ILE A 60 -20.89 8.88 -29.55
C ILE A 60 -21.57 7.73 -30.30
N TYR A 61 -21.40 6.50 -29.82
CA TYR A 61 -21.99 5.31 -30.44
C TYR A 61 -23.53 5.39 -30.44
N LEU A 62 -24.13 5.69 -29.29
CA LEU A 62 -25.59 5.80 -29.15
C LEU A 62 -26.17 6.97 -29.95
N LEU A 63 -25.42 8.07 -30.07
CA LEU A 63 -25.85 9.23 -30.87
C LEU A 63 -25.86 8.90 -32.38
N LYS A 64 -24.87 8.14 -32.86
CA LYS A 64 -24.71 7.86 -34.29
C LYS A 64 -25.54 6.68 -34.75
N PHE A 65 -25.54 5.62 -33.96
CA PHE A 65 -26.24 4.37 -34.23
C PHE A 65 -27.37 4.30 -33.20
N HIS A 66 -28.57 4.72 -33.61
CA HIS A 66 -29.79 4.49 -32.83
C HIS A 66 -29.76 3.02 -32.43
N ALA A 67 -29.61 2.74 -31.14
CA ALA A 67 -29.39 1.39 -30.67
C ALA A 67 -30.64 0.59 -31.01
N VAL A 68 -30.53 -0.34 -31.96
CA VAL A 68 -31.63 -1.21 -32.35
C VAL A 68 -32.13 -1.89 -31.07
N GLY A 69 -33.42 -1.71 -30.74
CA GLY A 69 -34.06 -2.28 -29.54
C GLY A 69 -34.05 -1.42 -28.27
N LEU A 70 -33.37 -0.26 -28.26
CA LEU A 70 -33.48 0.74 -27.18
C LEU A 70 -34.20 1.99 -27.69
N SER A 71 -35.17 2.52 -26.92
CA SER A 71 -35.72 3.85 -27.22
C SER A 71 -34.66 4.92 -26.98
N ASP A 72 -34.72 6.02 -27.73
CA ASP A 72 -33.83 7.16 -27.55
C ASP A 72 -33.88 7.68 -26.10
N ASP A 73 -35.06 7.65 -25.47
CA ASP A 73 -35.23 8.01 -24.06
C ASP A 73 -34.44 7.09 -23.11
N ALA A 74 -34.47 5.78 -23.33
CA ALA A 74 -33.72 4.82 -22.50
C ALA A 74 -32.21 4.97 -22.68
N ALA A 75 -31.74 5.25 -23.90
CA ALA A 75 -30.35 5.56 -24.19
C ALA A 75 -29.90 6.85 -23.47
N ASN A 76 -30.70 7.90 -23.56
CA ASN A 76 -30.43 9.18 -22.91
C ASN A 76 -30.37 9.04 -21.38
N VAL A 77 -31.35 8.35 -20.77
CA VAL A 77 -31.37 8.10 -19.32
C VAL A 77 -30.13 7.30 -18.90
N THR A 78 -29.73 6.28 -19.66
CA THR A 78 -28.54 5.47 -19.37
C THR A 78 -27.27 6.33 -19.36
N LEU A 79 -27.09 7.18 -20.37
CA LEU A 79 -25.94 8.08 -20.46
C LEU A 79 -25.89 9.07 -19.28
N ILE A 80 -27.05 9.63 -18.90
CA ILE A 80 -27.14 10.55 -17.75
C ILE A 80 -26.76 9.82 -16.46
N VAL A 81 -27.30 8.62 -16.23
CA VAL A 81 -26.99 7.82 -15.02
C VAL A 81 -25.50 7.51 -14.94
N VAL A 82 -24.88 7.03 -16.03
CA VAL A 82 -23.44 6.76 -16.08
C VAL A 82 -22.63 8.03 -15.79
N SER A 83 -23.01 9.17 -16.37
CA SER A 83 -22.33 10.45 -16.17
C SER A 83 -22.40 10.91 -14.71
N VAL A 84 -23.57 10.81 -14.08
CA VAL A 84 -23.77 11.18 -12.67
C VAL A 84 -22.97 10.26 -11.73
N LEU A 85 -22.94 8.96 -12.02
CA LEU A 85 -22.14 8.01 -11.25
C LEU A 85 -20.64 8.32 -11.34
N LEU A 86 -20.13 8.59 -12.55
CA LEU A 86 -18.74 9.00 -12.74
C LEU A 86 -18.42 10.32 -12.03
N PHE A 87 -19.33 11.30 -12.12
CA PHE A 87 -19.20 12.56 -11.42
C PHE A 87 -19.13 12.39 -9.90
N GLY A 88 -19.85 11.43 -9.31
CA GLY A 88 -19.77 11.13 -7.88
C GLY A 88 -18.51 10.35 -7.47
N ILE A 89 -18.10 9.37 -8.29
CA ILE A 89 -16.95 8.50 -7.99
C ILE A 89 -15.62 9.24 -8.12
N ALA A 90 -15.47 10.12 -9.12
CA ALA A 90 -14.24 10.86 -9.37
C ALA A 90 -13.71 11.65 -8.14
N PRO A 91 -14.50 12.56 -7.52
CA PRO A 91 -14.06 13.28 -6.34
C PRO A 91 -13.90 12.36 -5.12
N TYR A 92 -14.70 11.29 -5.01
CA TYR A 92 -14.54 10.31 -3.92
C TYR A 92 -13.18 9.61 -3.98
N VAL A 93 -12.74 9.19 -5.17
CA VAL A 93 -11.41 8.61 -5.38
C VAL A 93 -10.32 9.62 -5.06
N SER A 94 -10.47 10.87 -5.52
CA SER A 94 -9.52 11.96 -5.25
C SER A 94 -9.39 12.24 -3.75
N ALA A 95 -10.50 12.23 -3.00
CA ALA A 95 -10.54 12.49 -1.56
C ALA A 95 -9.77 11.45 -0.73
N ARG A 96 -9.45 10.26 -1.28
CA ARG A 96 -8.64 9.24 -0.59
C ARG A 96 -7.17 9.63 -0.45
N ASN A 97 -6.72 10.62 -1.23
CA ASN A 97 -5.36 11.18 -1.22
C ASN A 97 -4.25 10.11 -1.13
N PHE A 98 -4.30 9.10 -2.00
CA PHE A 98 -3.36 7.98 -1.96
C PHE A 98 -1.90 8.45 -2.10
N LYS A 99 -1.66 9.40 -3.02
CA LYS A 99 -0.33 9.96 -3.25
C LYS A 99 0.20 10.74 -2.05
N GLY A 100 -0.59 11.65 -1.46
CA GLY A 100 -0.14 12.41 -0.29
C GLY A 100 0.19 11.51 0.91
N ARG A 101 -0.62 10.48 1.14
CA ARG A 101 -0.33 9.48 2.19
C ARG A 101 0.92 8.65 1.90
N ALA A 102 1.19 8.34 0.63
CA ALA A 102 2.43 7.65 0.25
C ALA A 102 3.66 8.52 0.55
N GLU A 103 3.59 9.82 0.27
CA GLU A 103 4.66 10.79 0.58
C GLU A 103 4.92 10.90 2.10
N GLU A 104 3.87 10.87 2.93
CA GLU A 104 4.01 10.81 4.39
C GLU A 104 4.74 9.55 4.86
N PHE A 105 4.37 8.37 4.33
CA PHE A 105 5.09 7.13 4.64
C PHE A 105 6.56 7.19 4.21
N LYS A 106 6.83 7.81 3.06
CA LYS A 106 8.19 8.04 2.55
C LYS A 106 9.04 8.86 3.49
N ALA A 107 8.53 10.00 3.92
CA ALA A 107 9.23 10.85 4.88
C ALA A 107 9.54 10.08 6.18
N VAL A 108 8.61 9.27 6.66
CA VAL A 108 8.78 8.50 7.89
C VAL A 108 9.82 7.40 7.76
N TYR A 109 9.77 6.54 6.73
CA TYR A 109 10.73 5.43 6.64
C TYR A 109 12.15 5.93 6.34
N VAL A 110 12.30 7.10 5.72
CA VAL A 110 13.60 7.79 5.56
C VAL A 110 14.15 8.19 6.93
N LYS A 111 13.31 8.80 7.79
CA LYS A 111 13.69 9.09 9.18
C LYS A 111 13.98 7.82 9.98
N LEU A 112 13.25 6.73 9.76
CA LEU A 112 13.58 5.46 10.41
C LEU A 112 14.93 4.90 9.95
N GLN A 113 15.34 5.15 8.70
CA GLN A 113 16.68 4.77 8.24
C GLN A 113 17.77 5.54 9.00
N THR A 114 17.61 6.86 9.20
CA THR A 114 18.59 7.64 9.95
C THR A 114 18.71 7.15 11.39
N LEU A 115 17.60 6.77 12.03
CA LEU A 115 17.63 6.17 13.38
C LEU A 115 18.34 4.79 13.42
N LEU A 116 18.24 3.98 12.37
CA LEU A 116 19.00 2.74 12.26
C LEU A 116 20.50 3.03 12.13
N ASP A 117 20.86 4.03 11.32
CA ASP A 117 22.24 4.45 11.15
C ASP A 117 22.82 4.98 12.47
N ASP A 118 22.03 5.74 13.25
CA ASP A 118 22.42 6.21 14.57
C ASP A 118 22.61 5.06 15.57
N LEU A 119 21.74 4.04 15.56
CA LEU A 119 21.94 2.83 16.38
C LEU A 119 23.22 2.08 16.03
N ASN A 120 23.54 1.99 14.74
CA ASN A 120 24.77 1.35 14.30
C ASN A 120 26.01 2.14 14.74
N ARG A 121 25.93 3.47 14.85
CA ARG A 121 27.04 4.30 15.38
C ARG A 121 27.28 4.05 16.87
N ILE A 122 26.25 3.74 17.64
CA ILE A 122 26.37 3.43 19.08
C ILE A 122 27.29 2.23 19.32
N GLU A 123 27.36 1.28 18.39
CA GLU A 123 28.25 0.12 18.47
C GLU A 123 29.74 0.48 18.54
N TRP A 124 30.12 1.61 17.95
CA TRP A 124 31.51 2.06 17.89
C TRP A 124 31.87 3.03 19.04
N MET A 125 30.92 3.32 19.95
CA MET A 125 31.16 4.21 21.07
C MET A 125 32.01 3.52 22.15
N THR A 126 33.04 4.21 22.61
CA THR A 126 33.95 3.70 23.65
C THR A 126 33.39 3.92 25.06
N SER A 127 32.52 4.91 25.24
CA SER A 127 31.92 5.26 26.53
C SER A 127 30.53 4.63 26.67
N VAL A 128 30.36 3.80 27.70
CA VAL A 128 29.08 3.18 28.06
C VAL A 128 28.01 4.24 28.38
N GLN A 129 28.40 5.30 29.08
CA GLN A 129 27.48 6.38 29.45
C GLN A 129 26.95 7.13 28.22
N GLU A 130 27.82 7.40 27.24
CA GLU A 130 27.45 8.03 25.98
C GLU A 130 26.55 7.12 25.14
N ALA A 131 26.85 5.81 25.10
CA ALA A 131 26.03 4.82 24.41
C ALA A 131 24.60 4.74 24.98
N HIS A 132 24.44 4.74 26.31
CA HIS A 132 23.13 4.77 26.96
C HIS A 132 22.36 6.07 26.68
N ALA A 133 23.04 7.22 26.72
CA ALA A 133 22.42 8.51 26.41
C ALA A 133 21.94 8.55 24.95
N ALA A 134 22.78 8.14 24.00
CA ALA A 134 22.44 8.06 22.58
C ALA A 134 21.27 7.09 22.32
N TYR A 135 21.26 5.93 22.97
CA TYR A 135 20.16 4.96 22.90
C TYR A 135 18.83 5.60 23.32
N GLY A 136 18.81 6.32 24.45
CA GLY A 136 17.60 6.99 24.94
C GLY A 136 17.07 8.07 23.97
N VAL A 137 17.98 8.76 23.26
CA VAL A 137 17.60 9.72 22.21
C VAL A 137 16.94 8.99 21.04
N VAL A 138 17.54 7.91 20.53
CA VAL A 138 16.96 7.14 19.42
C VAL A 138 15.59 6.57 19.79
N GLU A 139 15.44 5.99 20.98
CA GLU A 139 14.17 5.42 21.42
C GLU A 139 13.06 6.48 21.47
N LYS A 140 13.39 7.68 21.99
CA LYS A 140 12.45 8.81 22.04
C LYS A 140 12.10 9.34 20.65
N GLU A 141 13.08 9.47 19.75
CA GLU A 141 12.83 9.88 18.38
C GLU A 141 12.03 8.85 17.60
N TYR A 142 12.24 7.56 17.84
CA TYR A 142 11.45 6.49 17.25
C TYR A 142 9.98 6.61 17.68
N ALA A 143 9.72 6.76 18.98
CA ALA A 143 8.35 6.95 19.48
C ALA A 143 7.67 8.20 18.87
N ARG A 144 8.39 9.32 18.76
CA ARG A 144 7.88 10.54 18.13
C ARG A 144 7.58 10.33 16.64
N THR A 145 8.45 9.61 15.94
CA THR A 145 8.32 9.31 14.51
C THR A 145 7.14 8.37 14.23
N LEU A 146 6.85 7.44 15.14
CA LEU A 146 5.66 6.62 15.04
C LEU A 146 4.38 7.44 15.24
N ALA A 147 4.39 8.38 16.19
CA ALA A 147 3.24 9.22 16.48
C ALA A 147 2.91 10.26 15.38
N SER A 148 3.86 10.57 14.50
CA SER A 148 3.72 11.63 13.50
C SER A 148 2.99 11.21 12.21
N SER A 149 2.57 9.95 12.07
CA SER A 149 2.02 9.43 10.82
C SER A 149 1.06 8.28 11.07
N GLU A 150 0.22 8.00 10.07
CA GLU A 150 -0.69 6.86 10.15
C GLU A 150 0.05 5.52 10.32
N ASN A 151 -0.65 4.57 10.93
CA ASN A 151 -0.14 3.22 11.11
C ASN A 151 -0.19 2.45 9.80
N HIS A 152 0.84 1.65 9.54
CA HIS A 152 0.81 0.67 8.46
C HIS A 152 -0.25 -0.42 8.76
N LEU A 153 -0.72 -1.11 7.73
CA LEU A 153 -1.57 -2.28 7.96
C LEU A 153 -0.72 -3.50 8.32
N GLU A 154 -1.29 -4.46 9.04
CA GLU A 154 -0.61 -5.72 9.36
C GLU A 154 -0.18 -6.48 8.10
N ILE A 155 -0.97 -6.36 7.03
CA ILE A 155 -0.67 -6.98 5.74
C ILE A 155 0.62 -6.41 5.11
N ASP A 156 0.94 -5.14 5.34
CA ASP A 156 2.17 -4.55 4.79
C ASP A 156 3.41 -5.16 5.44
N ASP A 157 3.34 -5.35 6.75
CA ASP A 157 4.37 -6.02 7.51
C ASP A 157 4.51 -7.49 7.06
N ALA A 158 3.40 -8.22 6.93
CA ALA A 158 3.40 -9.60 6.46
C ALA A 158 3.97 -9.73 5.03
N VAL A 159 3.57 -8.85 4.11
CA VAL A 159 4.11 -8.82 2.74
C VAL A 159 5.59 -8.47 2.73
N SER A 160 6.04 -7.56 3.60
CA SER A 160 7.47 -7.20 3.68
C SER A 160 8.36 -8.36 4.15
N ARG A 161 7.78 -9.27 4.94
CA ARG A 161 8.44 -10.49 5.43
C ARG A 161 8.26 -11.68 4.47
N TYR A 162 7.32 -11.60 3.54
CA TYR A 162 7.06 -12.66 2.57
C TYR A 162 8.26 -12.83 1.62
N GLY A 163 8.92 -13.99 1.71
CA GLY A 163 10.13 -14.30 0.92
C GLY A 163 11.45 -13.80 1.51
N ALA A 164 11.43 -13.12 2.66
CA ALA A 164 12.65 -12.77 3.39
C ALA A 164 13.24 -14.02 4.08
N ARG A 165 14.55 -14.21 3.94
CA ARG A 165 15.31 -15.28 4.61
C ARG A 165 16.02 -14.70 5.84
N ASP A 166 16.25 -15.56 6.85
CA ASP A 166 17.06 -15.24 8.04
C ASP A 166 16.59 -14.01 8.83
N ILE A 167 15.27 -13.84 8.97
CA ILE A 167 14.66 -12.79 9.79
C ILE A 167 14.34 -13.28 11.21
N SER A 168 14.52 -12.39 12.19
CA SER A 168 14.23 -12.65 13.60
C SER A 168 12.75 -12.94 13.90
N ARG A 169 11.84 -12.56 12.99
CA ARG A 169 10.39 -12.83 13.08
C ARG A 169 9.87 -13.46 11.77
N PRO A 170 9.92 -14.79 11.62
CA PRO A 170 9.44 -15.47 10.41
C PRO A 170 7.93 -15.37 10.25
N LEU A 171 7.44 -15.67 9.05
CA LEU A 171 6.02 -15.64 8.72
C LEU A 171 5.28 -16.86 9.29
N SER A 172 4.13 -16.62 9.92
CA SER A 172 3.19 -17.68 10.31
C SER A 172 2.44 -18.23 9.08
N LYS A 173 1.99 -19.49 9.16
CA LYS A 173 1.10 -20.09 8.13
C LYS A 173 -0.16 -19.26 7.91
N ARG A 174 -0.74 -18.67 8.97
CA ARG A 174 -1.93 -17.80 8.89
C ARG A 174 -1.64 -16.51 8.13
N GLU A 175 -0.48 -15.90 8.38
CA GLU A 175 -0.04 -14.69 7.69
C GLU A 175 0.22 -14.98 6.21
N CYS A 176 0.79 -16.14 5.87
CA CYS A 176 0.97 -16.57 4.48
C CYS A 176 -0.37 -16.68 3.72
N VAL A 177 -1.38 -17.30 4.34
CA VAL A 177 -2.74 -17.36 3.77
C VAL A 177 -3.34 -15.96 3.63
N SER A 178 -3.16 -15.09 4.63
CA SER A 178 -3.63 -13.70 4.57
C SER A 178 -2.99 -12.92 3.41
N VAL A 179 -1.69 -13.08 3.20
CA VAL A 179 -0.93 -12.49 2.07
C VAL A 179 -1.49 -13.00 0.74
N PHE A 180 -1.69 -14.31 0.61
CA PHE A 180 -2.26 -14.89 -0.61
C PHE A 180 -3.66 -14.32 -0.90
N LEU A 181 -4.57 -14.35 0.09
CA LEU A 181 -5.93 -13.82 -0.05
C LEU A 181 -5.94 -12.32 -0.38
N PHE A 182 -5.03 -11.54 0.20
CA PHE A 182 -4.88 -10.13 -0.10
C PHE A 182 -4.56 -9.90 -1.59
N PHE A 183 -3.57 -10.62 -2.12
CA PHE A 183 -3.23 -10.53 -3.54
C PHE A 183 -4.37 -11.02 -4.43
N SER A 184 -5.00 -12.17 -4.13
CA SER A 184 -6.13 -12.68 -4.90
C SER A 184 -7.28 -11.68 -4.98
N ARG A 185 -7.65 -11.07 -3.85
CA ARG A 185 -8.71 -10.05 -3.81
C ARG A 185 -8.33 -8.81 -4.61
N ARG A 186 -7.08 -8.34 -4.47
CA ARG A 186 -6.57 -7.16 -5.20
C ARG A 186 -6.62 -7.38 -6.71
N TRP A 187 -6.12 -8.52 -7.17
CA TRP A 187 -6.18 -8.91 -8.58
C TRP A 187 -7.62 -9.02 -9.10
N ALA A 188 -8.53 -9.60 -8.33
CA ALA A 188 -9.94 -9.69 -8.71
C ALA A 188 -10.59 -8.31 -8.89
N ILE A 189 -10.34 -7.36 -7.99
CA ILE A 189 -10.84 -5.98 -8.10
C ILE A 189 -10.27 -5.29 -9.34
N TRP A 190 -8.96 -5.41 -9.57
CA TRP A 190 -8.33 -4.79 -10.73
C TRP A 190 -8.82 -5.38 -12.05
N LEU A 191 -8.86 -6.71 -12.14
CA LEU A 191 -9.36 -7.42 -13.31
C LEU A 191 -10.82 -7.04 -13.58
N GLY A 192 -11.67 -7.04 -12.55
CA GLY A 192 -13.06 -6.61 -12.68
C GLY A 192 -13.19 -5.17 -13.19
N GLY A 193 -12.47 -4.23 -12.57
CA GLY A 193 -12.50 -2.83 -13.00
C GLY A 193 -11.99 -2.60 -14.43
N TYR A 194 -11.03 -3.40 -14.91
CA TYR A 194 -10.53 -3.28 -16.28
C TYR A 194 -11.37 -4.01 -17.33
N ILE A 195 -12.05 -5.10 -16.96
CA ILE A 195 -12.86 -5.90 -17.89
C ILE A 195 -14.29 -5.38 -18.02
N VAL A 196 -14.87 -4.84 -16.95
CA VAL A 196 -16.28 -4.39 -16.95
C VAL A 196 -16.57 -3.35 -18.05
N PRO A 197 -15.77 -2.28 -18.26
CA PRO A 197 -16.07 -1.31 -19.30
C PRO A 197 -16.03 -1.87 -20.73
N PRO A 198 -14.99 -2.63 -21.16
CA PRO A 198 -15.00 -3.29 -22.46
C PRO A 198 -16.18 -4.27 -22.61
N VAL A 199 -16.45 -5.11 -21.60
CA VAL A 199 -17.55 -6.08 -21.68
C VAL A 199 -18.88 -5.36 -21.82
N PHE A 200 -19.13 -4.31 -21.05
CA PHE A 200 -20.34 -3.51 -21.20
C PHE A 200 -20.45 -2.93 -22.61
N PHE A 201 -19.37 -2.35 -23.14
CA PHE A 201 -19.36 -1.77 -24.49
C PHE A 201 -19.63 -2.80 -25.60
N PHE A 202 -19.04 -4.00 -25.52
CA PHE A 202 -19.20 -5.04 -26.54
C PHE A 202 -20.46 -5.91 -26.36
N ALA A 203 -20.95 -6.07 -25.14
CA ALA A 203 -22.19 -6.81 -24.85
C ALA A 203 -23.44 -5.95 -25.09
N TYR A 204 -23.32 -4.63 -24.98
CA TYR A 204 -24.44 -3.70 -25.19
C TYR A 204 -25.19 -3.96 -26.52
N PRO A 205 -24.53 -4.12 -27.69
CA PRO A 205 -25.22 -4.39 -28.96
C PRO A 205 -25.80 -5.81 -29.08
N ILE A 206 -25.46 -6.73 -28.18
CA ILE A 206 -25.93 -8.13 -28.18
C ILE A 206 -27.15 -8.27 -27.27
N VAL A 207 -27.12 -7.63 -26.10
CA VAL A 207 -28.19 -7.71 -25.10
C VAL A 207 -29.44 -6.94 -25.53
N PHE A 208 -29.26 -5.85 -26.27
CA PHE A 208 -30.36 -4.97 -26.67
C PHE A 208 -30.83 -5.16 -28.10
N LYS A 209 -30.35 -6.19 -28.82
CA LYS A 209 -30.82 -6.58 -30.16
C LYS A 209 -32.24 -7.14 -30.16
#